data_AF-A0A950UC62-F1
#
_entry.id   AF-A0A950UC62-F1
#
_cell.length_a   1.000
_cell.length_b   1.000
_cell.length_c   1.000
_cell.angle_alpha   90.00
_cell.angle_beta   90.00
_cell.angle_gamma   90.00
#
_symmetry.space_group_name_H-M   'P 1'
#
loop_
_entity.id
_entity.type
_entity.pdbx_description
1 polymer ?
#
loop_
_entity_poly.entity_id
_entity_poly.type
_entity_poly.pdbx_seq_one_letter_code
_entity_poly.pdbx_strand_id
1 'polypeptide(L)'
;MTNGTALHTEDIGTVHDQFFTMRDVPLANGTVMPEARIVYETYGKLAPDGRNAVLITHGYTGSHHAAGRNPANGHQPGSWDGLIGPGKPIDTDKLFVVASNMLGSSFGSTNAASPNPATGEAYGPDFPTISIGDIVAAQKALLDSLGVKHLVAVAGPSYGGYQAFQWAVAYPDFMDAIVPVNTAPWASVNTDKQLAELKARLATDPEWHDGGYHGKAACKTVLTEIRVETLKRYGIEANLTSRYPDPAEREAVIRQQAANWARNWDAHSLIILRRALLGFDTRPDFATIKARVLYVLCRSDALFPPKIAPGVIGALRNTGVEARYFEIDSDMGHSSSGPEHAKWSPVLREFLGPLVARVNRGQ
;
A
#
# COMPACT_ATOMS: atom_id res chain seq x y z
N MET A 1 -36.45 9.96 18.03
CA MET A 1 -35.38 9.73 19.02
C MET A 1 -34.57 8.53 18.57
N THR A 2 -33.61 8.73 17.67
CA THR A 2 -32.65 7.70 17.25
C THR A 2 -31.44 7.81 18.16
N ASN A 3 -31.34 6.92 19.14
CA ASN A 3 -30.13 6.74 19.93
C ASN A 3 -29.03 6.22 19.01
N GLY A 4 -28.28 7.14 18.40
CA GLY A 4 -26.98 6.85 17.82
C GLY A 4 -26.02 6.64 18.97
N THR A 5 -25.83 5.39 19.40
CA THR A 5 -24.69 5.01 20.22
C THR A 5 -23.45 5.38 19.42
N ALA A 6 -22.78 6.46 19.82
CA ALA A 6 -21.44 6.75 19.35
C ALA A 6 -20.59 5.53 19.69
N LEU A 7 -20.13 4.81 18.66
CA LEU A 7 -19.16 3.74 18.83
C LEU A 7 -17.91 4.41 19.42
N HIS A 8 -17.63 4.16 20.70
CA HIS A 8 -16.35 4.52 21.31
C HIS A 8 -15.27 3.69 20.61
N THR A 9 -14.60 4.27 19.62
CA THR A 9 -13.41 3.65 19.01
C THR A 9 -12.21 4.09 19.81
N GLU A 10 -11.52 3.14 20.45
CA GLU A 10 -10.25 3.40 21.11
C GLU A 10 -9.11 3.53 20.07
N ASP A 11 -8.05 4.25 20.42
CA ASP A 11 -6.82 4.31 19.61
C ASP A 11 -6.01 3.01 19.86
N ILE A 12 -5.38 2.48 18.82
CA ILE A 12 -4.48 1.31 18.95
C ILE A 12 -3.30 1.64 19.87
N GLY A 13 -2.97 2.93 20.01
CA GLY A 13 -1.89 3.40 20.86
C GLY A 13 -0.53 3.22 20.19
N THR A 14 0.49 2.91 20.98
CA THR A 14 1.87 2.81 20.48
C THR A 14 2.09 1.49 19.75
N VAL A 15 2.67 1.55 18.56
CA VAL A 15 3.03 0.40 17.73
C VAL A 15 4.52 0.46 17.36
N HIS A 16 5.10 -0.69 17.04
CA HIS A 16 6.52 -0.83 16.76
C HIS A 16 6.76 -1.67 15.50
N ASP A 17 7.79 -1.28 14.75
CA ASP A 17 8.26 -2.05 13.60
C ASP A 17 8.72 -3.44 14.02
N GLN A 18 8.33 -4.44 13.24
CA GLN A 18 8.80 -5.81 13.31
C GLN A 18 9.49 -6.18 12.01
N PHE A 19 10.36 -7.19 12.08
CA PHE A 19 11.25 -7.55 10.98
C PHE A 19 11.16 -9.05 10.71
N PHE A 20 10.88 -9.40 9.46
CA PHE A 20 10.92 -10.77 8.97
C PHE A 20 12.00 -10.89 7.92
N THR A 21 12.87 -11.89 8.05
CA THR A 21 14.00 -12.10 7.12
C THR A 21 13.86 -13.46 6.46
N MET A 22 13.96 -13.47 5.13
CA MET A 22 13.99 -14.65 4.29
C MET A 22 15.39 -14.81 3.71
N ARG A 23 15.79 -16.06 3.46
CA ARG A 23 17.04 -16.41 2.78
C ARG A 23 16.71 -17.12 1.48
N ASP A 24 17.63 -17.01 0.52
CA ASP A 24 17.55 -17.69 -0.78
C ASP A 24 16.21 -17.47 -1.48
N VAL A 25 15.80 -16.19 -1.59
CA VAL A 25 14.49 -15.79 -2.10
C VAL A 25 14.47 -15.91 -3.63
N PRO A 26 13.70 -16.84 -4.20
CA PRO A 26 13.58 -16.94 -5.66
C PRO A 26 12.75 -15.76 -6.18
N LEU A 27 13.27 -15.08 -7.18
CA LEU A 27 12.57 -14.02 -7.90
C LEU A 27 12.02 -14.55 -9.23
N ALA A 28 10.94 -13.95 -9.71
CA ALA A 28 10.26 -14.35 -10.95
C ALA A 28 11.17 -14.30 -12.19
N ASN A 29 12.25 -13.51 -12.15
CA ASN A 29 13.23 -13.43 -13.24
C ASN A 29 14.31 -14.53 -13.19
N GLY A 30 14.23 -15.48 -12.26
CA GLY A 30 15.18 -16.58 -12.08
C GLY A 30 16.38 -16.27 -11.17
N THR A 31 16.55 -15.01 -10.75
CA THR A 31 17.56 -14.62 -9.76
C THR A 31 17.17 -15.12 -8.38
N VAL A 32 18.14 -15.56 -7.58
CA VAL A 32 17.94 -15.86 -6.16
C VAL A 32 18.57 -14.74 -5.34
N MET A 33 17.75 -14.01 -4.59
CA MET A 33 18.24 -12.99 -3.68
C MET A 33 18.72 -13.65 -2.37
N PRO A 34 19.98 -13.47 -1.95
CA PRO A 34 20.53 -14.23 -0.81
C PRO A 34 19.77 -13.98 0.50
N GLU A 35 19.33 -12.74 0.71
CA GLU A 35 18.55 -12.35 1.87
C GLU A 35 17.60 -11.21 1.49
N ALA A 36 16.36 -11.29 1.98
CA ALA A 36 15.40 -10.20 1.90
C ALA A 36 14.69 -10.02 3.23
N ARG A 37 14.61 -8.77 3.69
CA ARG A 37 13.93 -8.35 4.90
C ARG A 37 12.66 -7.61 4.56
N ILE A 38 11.58 -7.96 5.25
CA ILE A 38 10.30 -7.28 5.21
C ILE A 38 10.06 -6.65 6.58
N VAL A 39 9.83 -5.34 6.58
CA VAL A 39 9.35 -4.61 7.75
C VAL A 39 7.83 -4.65 7.76
N TYR A 40 7.26 -4.84 8.94
CA TYR A 40 5.81 -4.89 9.09
C TYR A 40 5.39 -4.41 10.48
N GLU A 41 4.11 -4.10 10.62
CA GLU A 41 3.43 -3.87 11.89
C GLU A 41 2.23 -4.82 11.99
N THR A 42 1.82 -5.14 13.22
CA THR A 42 0.61 -5.93 13.47
C THR A 42 -0.30 -5.25 14.48
N TYR A 43 -1.61 -5.41 14.30
CA TYR A 43 -2.63 -4.85 15.19
C TYR A 43 -3.67 -5.92 15.55
N GLY A 44 -4.08 -5.99 16.81
CA GLY A 44 -4.97 -7.06 17.30
C GLY A 44 -4.25 -8.38 17.54
N LYS A 45 -5.00 -9.49 17.64
CA LYS A 45 -4.47 -10.81 18.01
C LYS A 45 -4.88 -11.89 17.01
N LEU A 46 -3.90 -12.69 16.57
CA LEU A 46 -4.16 -13.85 15.72
C LEU A 46 -4.95 -14.91 16.50
N ALA A 47 -6.04 -15.38 15.90
CA ALA A 47 -6.84 -16.47 16.43
C ALA A 47 -6.04 -17.79 16.42
N PRO A 48 -6.32 -18.76 17.31
CA PRO A 48 -5.61 -20.03 17.36
C PRO A 48 -5.63 -20.83 16.04
N ASP A 49 -6.67 -20.68 15.23
CA ASP A 49 -6.79 -21.32 13.91
C ASP A 49 -6.08 -20.57 12.78
N GLY A 50 -5.59 -19.35 13.05
CA GLY A 50 -4.89 -18.49 12.11
C GLY A 50 -5.76 -17.88 11.01
N ARG A 51 -7.10 -17.82 11.17
CA ARG A 51 -8.04 -17.46 10.09
C ARG A 51 -8.71 -16.09 10.23
N ASN A 52 -8.33 -15.28 11.22
CA ASN A 52 -8.89 -13.95 11.48
C ASN A 52 -8.04 -12.79 10.92
N ALA A 53 -7.13 -13.07 9.99
CA ALA A 53 -6.14 -12.09 9.57
C ALA A 53 -6.62 -11.16 8.43
N VAL A 54 -6.19 -9.89 8.43
CA VAL A 54 -6.36 -8.96 7.30
C VAL A 54 -4.98 -8.44 6.91
N LEU A 55 -4.64 -8.50 5.62
CA LEU A 55 -3.41 -7.92 5.09
C LEU A 55 -3.69 -6.50 4.57
N ILE A 56 -2.92 -5.52 5.04
CA ILE A 56 -2.91 -4.15 4.53
C ILE A 56 -1.70 -3.95 3.64
N THR A 57 -1.95 -3.52 2.41
CA THR A 57 -0.94 -3.24 1.39
C THR A 57 -0.90 -1.74 1.11
N HIS A 58 0.27 -1.11 1.26
CA HIS A 58 0.37 0.35 1.16
C HIS A 58 0.59 0.84 -0.28
N GLY A 59 0.34 2.14 -0.49
CA GLY A 59 0.56 2.83 -1.77
C GLY A 59 2.04 3.09 -2.10
N TYR A 60 2.29 3.55 -3.33
CA TYR A 60 3.62 3.68 -3.96
C TYR A 60 4.66 4.47 -3.15
N THR A 61 4.21 5.46 -2.37
CA THR A 61 5.07 6.33 -1.54
C THR A 61 4.75 6.25 -0.04
N GLY A 62 3.92 5.27 0.34
CA GLY A 62 3.55 4.99 1.73
C GLY A 62 4.47 3.96 2.39
N SER A 63 4.12 3.55 3.60
CA SER A 63 4.83 2.55 4.40
C SER A 63 3.87 1.53 5.00
N HIS A 64 4.40 0.55 5.72
CA HIS A 64 3.63 -0.41 6.52
C HIS A 64 2.87 0.23 7.70
N HIS A 65 3.13 1.50 8.05
CA HIS A 65 2.44 2.14 9.17
C HIS A 65 0.99 2.50 8.81
N ALA A 66 0.09 1.56 9.01
CA ALA A 66 -1.31 1.66 8.63
C ALA A 66 -2.19 2.27 9.73
N ALA A 67 -1.87 2.07 11.01
CA ALA A 67 -2.63 2.63 12.13
C ALA A 67 -1.80 2.73 13.43
N GLY A 68 -2.36 3.39 14.45
CA GLY A 68 -1.68 3.61 15.74
C GLY A 68 -0.65 4.74 15.65
N ARG A 69 0.30 4.76 16.59
CA ARG A 69 1.36 5.78 16.72
C ARG A 69 2.71 5.10 16.83
N ASN A 70 3.60 5.31 15.87
CA ASN A 70 4.94 4.72 15.91
C ASN A 70 5.98 5.79 16.33
N PRO A 71 6.76 5.60 17.41
CA PRO A 71 7.79 6.56 17.81
C PRO A 71 8.82 6.83 16.70
N ALA A 72 9.12 5.83 15.85
CA ALA A 72 10.06 5.96 14.74
C ALA A 72 9.62 6.96 13.66
N ASN A 73 8.33 7.30 13.61
CA ASN A 73 7.78 8.30 12.68
C ASN A 73 7.40 9.63 13.37
N GLY A 74 7.78 9.81 14.64
CA GLY A 74 7.39 10.99 15.43
C GLY A 74 5.94 10.94 15.89
N HIS A 75 5.42 9.74 16.19
CA HIS A 75 4.07 9.52 16.70
C HIS A 75 2.97 10.10 15.80
N GLN A 76 3.17 10.11 14.49
CA GLN A 76 2.11 10.44 13.54
C GLN A 76 1.14 9.27 13.40
N PRO A 77 -0.17 9.53 13.20
CA PRO A 77 -1.13 8.47 12.93
C PRO A 77 -0.80 7.73 11.64
N GLY A 78 -1.11 6.43 11.63
CA GLY A 78 -1.02 5.60 10.43
C GLY A 78 -1.98 6.04 9.31
N SER A 79 -1.65 5.65 8.09
CA SER A 79 -2.35 6.13 6.88
C SER A 79 -3.85 5.81 6.82
N TRP A 80 -4.27 4.73 7.48
CA TRP A 80 -5.65 4.24 7.60
C TRP A 80 -6.08 4.13 9.07
N ASP A 81 -5.54 4.98 9.96
CA ASP A 81 -5.88 4.99 11.39
C ASP A 81 -7.40 5.09 11.63
N GLY A 82 -8.13 5.86 10.82
CA GLY A 82 -9.59 5.97 10.91
C GLY A 82 -10.39 4.70 10.51
N LEU A 83 -9.73 3.71 9.89
CA LEU A 83 -10.35 2.47 9.40
C LEU A 83 -9.96 1.25 10.24
N ILE A 84 -8.80 1.28 10.89
CA ILE A 84 -8.20 0.14 11.60
C ILE A 84 -8.10 0.48 13.09
N GLY A 85 -8.64 -0.40 13.94
CA GLY A 85 -8.57 -0.28 15.40
C GLY A 85 -9.81 -0.83 16.10
N PRO A 86 -9.85 -0.76 17.45
CA PRO A 86 -10.97 -1.28 18.24
C PRO A 86 -12.31 -0.68 17.80
N GLY A 87 -13.24 -1.55 17.42
CA GLY A 87 -14.58 -1.18 16.97
C GLY A 87 -14.66 -0.45 15.62
N LYS A 88 -13.55 -0.19 14.91
CA LYS A 88 -13.51 0.44 13.58
C LYS A 88 -13.93 -0.55 12.47
N PRO A 89 -14.07 -0.14 11.18
CA PRO A 89 -14.46 -1.07 10.11
C PRO A 89 -13.57 -2.31 9.99
N ILE A 90 -12.26 -2.14 10.16
CA ILE A 90 -11.29 -3.23 10.35
C ILE A 90 -11.02 -3.32 11.86
N ASP A 91 -11.88 -4.08 12.52
CA ASP A 91 -12.00 -4.15 13.98
C ASP A 91 -10.90 -5.03 14.60
N THR A 92 -9.90 -4.42 15.24
CA THR A 92 -8.76 -5.14 15.83
C THR A 92 -9.11 -5.91 17.12
N ASP A 93 -10.32 -5.73 17.67
CA ASP A 93 -10.82 -6.59 18.76
C ASP A 93 -11.17 -7.99 18.25
N LYS A 94 -11.36 -8.14 16.94
CA LYS A 94 -11.78 -9.39 16.28
C LYS A 94 -10.75 -9.89 15.27
N LEU A 95 -10.02 -8.96 14.65
CA LEU A 95 -9.13 -9.25 13.53
C LEU A 95 -7.66 -9.08 13.93
N PHE A 96 -6.82 -9.90 13.31
CA PHE A 96 -5.37 -9.73 13.32
C PHE A 96 -4.93 -9.03 12.05
N VAL A 97 -4.58 -7.77 12.14
CA VAL A 97 -4.20 -6.98 10.98
C VAL A 97 -2.68 -7.02 10.84
N VAL A 98 -2.20 -7.33 9.64
CA VAL A 98 -0.79 -7.27 9.28
C VAL A 98 -0.63 -6.20 8.21
N ALA A 99 0.22 -5.21 8.45
CA ALA A 99 0.59 -4.21 7.45
C ALA A 99 2.07 -4.38 7.13
N SER A 100 2.39 -4.67 5.87
CA SER A 100 3.75 -5.02 5.44
C SER A 100 4.32 -4.00 4.47
N ASN A 101 5.61 -3.71 4.58
CA ASN A 101 6.31 -2.80 3.69
C ASN A 101 6.86 -3.60 2.51
N MET A 102 6.66 -3.10 1.30
CA MET A 102 7.03 -3.83 0.09
C MET A 102 8.54 -4.10 0.01
N LEU A 103 8.91 -5.26 -0.53
CA LEU A 103 10.26 -5.48 -1.05
C LEU A 103 10.56 -4.40 -2.11
N GLY A 104 11.70 -3.72 -1.99
CA GLY A 104 12.08 -2.58 -2.83
C GLY A 104 11.60 -1.20 -2.33
N SER A 105 10.83 -1.10 -1.24
CA SER A 105 10.40 0.16 -0.62
C SER A 105 11.43 0.75 0.34
N SER A 106 11.40 2.07 0.58
CA SER A 106 12.36 2.79 1.43
C SER A 106 12.10 2.72 2.93
N PHE A 107 10.96 2.19 3.37
CA PHE A 107 10.60 2.16 4.79
C PHE A 107 11.08 0.89 5.50
N GLY A 108 12.38 0.60 5.34
CA GLY A 108 13.12 -0.41 6.09
C GLY A 108 13.16 -1.83 5.51
N SER A 109 12.25 -2.20 4.60
CA SER A 109 12.36 -3.46 3.85
C SER A 109 13.55 -3.40 2.90
N THR A 110 14.06 -4.56 2.49
CA THR A 110 15.22 -4.64 1.59
C THR A 110 14.96 -3.89 0.28
N ASN A 111 15.86 -2.96 -0.05
CA ASN A 111 15.83 -2.10 -1.23
C ASN A 111 17.26 -1.80 -1.72
N ALA A 112 17.42 -0.85 -2.67
CA ALA A 112 18.72 -0.44 -3.18
C ALA A 112 19.69 0.09 -2.11
N ALA A 113 19.20 0.70 -1.03
CA ALA A 113 20.05 1.19 0.06
C ALA A 113 20.48 0.08 1.04
N SER A 114 19.91 -1.12 0.92
CA SER A 114 20.25 -2.26 1.78
C SER A 114 21.62 -2.84 1.41
N PRO A 115 22.36 -3.40 2.38
CA PRO A 115 23.64 -4.05 2.09
C PRO A 115 23.42 -5.28 1.21
N ASN A 116 24.22 -5.38 0.15
CA ASN A 116 24.37 -6.55 -0.69
C ASN A 116 25.28 -7.56 0.04
N PRO A 117 24.79 -8.76 0.41
CA PRO A 117 25.59 -9.75 1.13
C PRO A 117 26.84 -10.21 0.38
N ALA A 118 26.89 -10.07 -0.95
CA ALA A 118 28.04 -10.47 -1.76
C ALA A 118 29.19 -9.46 -1.71
N THR A 119 28.90 -8.16 -1.55
CA THR A 119 29.90 -7.09 -1.62
C THR A 119 30.10 -6.36 -0.29
N GLY A 120 29.11 -6.42 0.62
CA GLY A 120 29.08 -5.61 1.85
C GLY A 120 28.68 -4.16 1.64
N GLU A 121 28.55 -3.71 0.39
CA GLU A 121 28.11 -2.35 0.01
C GLU A 121 26.60 -2.32 -0.27
N ALA A 122 26.01 -1.12 -0.41
CA ALA A 122 24.61 -1.01 -0.80
C ALA A 122 24.38 -1.62 -2.21
N TYR A 123 23.22 -2.23 -2.44
CA TYR A 123 22.85 -2.74 -3.78
C TYR A 123 22.89 -1.64 -4.85
N GLY A 124 22.46 -0.43 -4.52
CA GLY A 124 22.37 0.69 -5.45
C GLY A 124 21.66 0.31 -6.76
N PRO A 125 22.24 0.61 -7.93
CA PRO A 125 21.66 0.27 -9.22
C PRO A 125 21.62 -1.24 -9.50
N ASP A 126 22.40 -2.04 -8.77
CA ASP A 126 22.50 -3.49 -8.92
C ASP A 126 21.42 -4.25 -8.14
N PHE A 127 20.47 -3.55 -7.52
CA PHE A 127 19.33 -4.18 -6.88
C PHE A 127 18.58 -5.09 -7.87
N PRO A 128 18.30 -6.36 -7.52
CA PRO A 128 17.63 -7.29 -8.40
C PRO A 128 16.30 -6.73 -8.92
N THR A 129 16.02 -6.92 -10.21
CA THR A 129 14.71 -6.53 -10.75
C THR A 129 13.65 -7.44 -10.17
N ILE A 130 12.67 -6.87 -9.48
CA ILE A 130 11.52 -7.58 -8.91
C ILE A 130 10.26 -7.28 -9.70
N SER A 131 9.27 -8.16 -9.59
CA SER A 131 7.90 -7.98 -10.04
C SER A 131 6.96 -7.74 -8.86
N ILE A 132 5.73 -7.31 -9.11
CA ILE A 132 4.70 -7.28 -8.08
C ILE A 132 4.36 -8.67 -7.53
N GLY A 133 4.55 -9.72 -8.34
CA GLY A 133 4.44 -11.12 -7.89
C GLY A 133 5.46 -11.44 -6.79
N ASP A 134 6.70 -10.97 -6.93
CA ASP A 134 7.76 -11.15 -5.92
C ASP A 134 7.43 -10.40 -4.61
N ILE A 135 6.85 -9.18 -4.72
CA ILE A 135 6.38 -8.42 -3.56
C ILE A 135 5.30 -9.22 -2.81
N VAL A 136 4.32 -9.78 -3.53
CA VAL A 136 3.23 -10.58 -2.96
C VAL A 136 3.73 -11.92 -2.40
N ALA A 137 4.70 -12.57 -3.05
CA ALA A 137 5.32 -13.79 -2.53
C ALA A 137 6.07 -13.53 -1.21
N ALA A 138 6.80 -12.41 -1.09
CA ALA A 138 7.44 -11.99 0.16
C ALA A 138 6.42 -11.76 1.29
N GLN A 139 5.26 -11.16 0.96
CA GLN A 139 4.16 -10.99 1.92
C GLN A 139 3.57 -12.35 2.34
N LYS A 140 3.41 -13.29 1.41
CA LYS A 140 2.93 -14.64 1.72
C LYS A 140 3.86 -15.38 2.68
N ALA A 141 5.17 -15.32 2.43
CA ALA A 141 6.17 -15.90 3.32
C ALA A 141 6.14 -15.27 4.72
N LEU A 142 5.97 -13.95 4.82
CA LEU A 142 5.74 -13.26 6.09
C LEU A 142 4.51 -13.82 6.81
N LEU A 143 3.37 -13.89 6.12
CA LEU A 143 2.12 -14.40 6.72
C LEU A 143 2.25 -15.85 7.20
N ASP A 144 2.94 -16.70 6.45
CA ASP A 144 3.23 -18.08 6.85
C ASP A 144 4.05 -18.12 8.14
N SER A 145 5.06 -17.26 8.28
CA SER A 145 5.90 -17.16 9.49
C SER A 145 5.12 -16.70 10.72
N LEU A 146 4.09 -15.89 10.52
CA LEU A 146 3.18 -15.41 11.58
C LEU A 146 2.12 -16.46 11.96
N GLY A 147 2.03 -17.57 11.22
CA GLY A 147 1.03 -18.60 11.44
C GLY A 147 -0.34 -18.31 10.82
N VAL A 148 -0.45 -17.29 9.95
CA VAL A 148 -1.69 -16.98 9.23
C VAL A 148 -2.01 -18.09 8.25
N LYS A 149 -3.22 -18.64 8.32
CA LYS A 149 -3.70 -19.74 7.48
C LYS A 149 -4.76 -19.31 6.47
N HIS A 150 -5.41 -18.19 6.71
CA HIS A 150 -6.41 -17.60 5.83
C HIS A 150 -6.58 -16.11 6.12
N LEU A 151 -6.83 -15.33 5.08
CA LEU A 151 -7.13 -13.91 5.21
C LEU A 151 -8.64 -13.67 5.09
N VAL A 152 -9.19 -12.90 6.03
CA VAL A 152 -10.52 -12.29 5.87
C VAL A 152 -10.52 -11.34 4.68
N ALA A 153 -9.46 -10.54 4.53
CA ALA A 153 -9.31 -9.66 3.37
C ALA A 153 -7.85 -9.27 3.09
N VAL A 154 -7.58 -8.88 1.84
CA VAL A 154 -6.44 -8.04 1.46
C VAL A 154 -6.96 -6.66 1.05
N ALA A 155 -6.49 -5.60 1.69
CA ALA A 155 -7.00 -4.25 1.45
C ALA A 155 -5.86 -3.24 1.27
N GLY A 156 -5.99 -2.33 0.30
CA GLY A 156 -4.94 -1.35 0.08
C GLY A 156 -5.31 -0.26 -0.93
N PRO A 157 -4.79 0.97 -0.75
CA PRO A 157 -4.99 2.06 -1.69
C PRO A 157 -3.93 2.08 -2.79
N SER A 158 -4.28 2.52 -3.99
CA SER A 158 -3.33 2.82 -5.07
C SER A 158 -2.49 1.59 -5.45
N TYR A 159 -1.16 1.68 -5.33
CA TYR A 159 -0.25 0.54 -5.47
C TYR A 159 -0.59 -0.63 -4.54
N GLY A 160 -1.18 -0.35 -3.37
CA GLY A 160 -1.76 -1.35 -2.47
C GLY A 160 -2.86 -2.17 -3.14
N GLY A 161 -3.67 -1.52 -3.96
CA GLY A 161 -4.72 -2.18 -4.74
C GLY A 161 -4.17 -3.08 -5.85
N TYR A 162 -3.03 -2.72 -6.48
CA TYR A 162 -2.33 -3.62 -7.39
C TYR A 162 -1.90 -4.91 -6.68
N GLN A 163 -1.35 -4.78 -5.47
CA GLN A 163 -0.97 -5.94 -4.65
C GLN A 163 -2.21 -6.77 -4.30
N ALA A 164 -3.34 -6.15 -3.95
CA ALA A 164 -4.58 -6.86 -3.64
C ALA A 164 -5.11 -7.67 -4.83
N PHE A 165 -5.11 -7.11 -6.04
CA PHE A 165 -5.45 -7.87 -7.25
C PHE A 165 -4.44 -8.99 -7.53
N GLN A 166 -3.13 -8.73 -7.38
CA GLN A 166 -2.09 -9.74 -7.55
C GLN A 166 -2.25 -10.89 -6.55
N TRP A 167 -2.62 -10.61 -5.30
CA TRP A 167 -2.96 -11.61 -4.29
C TRP A 167 -4.14 -12.48 -4.72
N ALA A 168 -5.22 -11.86 -5.19
CA ALA A 168 -6.44 -12.56 -5.59
C ALA A 168 -6.23 -13.54 -6.75
N VAL A 169 -5.28 -13.26 -7.66
CA VAL A 169 -4.94 -14.18 -8.77
C VAL A 169 -3.87 -15.21 -8.37
N ALA A 170 -2.88 -14.82 -7.57
CA ALA A 170 -1.76 -15.71 -7.23
C ALA A 170 -2.15 -16.74 -6.15
N TYR A 171 -3.02 -16.36 -5.21
CA TYR A 171 -3.42 -17.19 -4.07
C TYR A 171 -4.94 -17.17 -3.86
N PRO A 172 -5.74 -17.56 -4.87
CA PRO A 172 -7.19 -17.33 -4.88
C PRO A 172 -7.95 -18.01 -3.73
N ASP A 173 -7.39 -19.07 -3.15
CA ASP A 173 -7.98 -19.81 -2.03
C ASP A 173 -7.58 -19.26 -0.64
N PHE A 174 -6.67 -18.28 -0.58
CA PHE A 174 -6.07 -17.84 0.68
C PHE A 174 -6.82 -16.67 1.33
N MET A 175 -7.83 -16.10 0.66
CA MET A 175 -8.60 -14.98 1.19
C MET A 175 -10.10 -15.05 0.86
N ASP A 176 -10.91 -14.46 1.73
CA ASP A 176 -12.36 -14.31 1.49
C ASP A 176 -12.71 -13.09 0.64
N ALA A 177 -11.91 -12.02 0.71
CA ALA A 177 -12.17 -10.78 0.01
C ALA A 177 -10.92 -9.98 -0.36
N ILE A 178 -11.07 -9.08 -1.33
CA ILE A 178 -10.14 -7.97 -1.56
C ILE A 178 -10.87 -6.62 -1.55
N VAL A 179 -10.19 -5.59 -1.04
CA VAL A 179 -10.65 -4.20 -1.02
C VAL A 179 -9.62 -3.28 -1.70
N PRO A 180 -9.52 -3.32 -3.04
CA PRO A 180 -8.70 -2.39 -3.80
C PRO A 180 -9.34 -0.99 -3.82
N VAL A 181 -8.61 0.03 -3.35
CA VAL A 181 -9.08 1.42 -3.24
C VAL A 181 -8.26 2.34 -4.15
N ASN A 182 -8.90 3.24 -4.90
CA ASN A 182 -8.25 4.23 -5.77
C ASN A 182 -7.14 3.60 -6.64
N THR A 183 -7.48 2.56 -7.38
CA THR A 183 -6.52 1.77 -8.16
C THR A 183 -7.16 1.23 -9.45
N ALA A 184 -6.46 0.37 -10.19
CA ALA A 184 -7.01 -0.42 -11.28
C ALA A 184 -6.40 -1.83 -11.26
N PRO A 185 -7.02 -2.84 -11.89
CA PRO A 185 -6.43 -4.18 -12.04
C PRO A 185 -5.31 -4.26 -13.11
N TRP A 186 -4.81 -3.12 -13.59
CA TRP A 186 -3.70 -3.05 -14.53
C TRP A 186 -2.85 -1.80 -14.28
N ALA A 187 -1.57 -1.88 -14.64
CA ALA A 187 -0.65 -0.74 -14.66
C ALA A 187 -0.77 0.05 -15.98
N SER A 188 -0.21 1.25 -16.02
CA SER A 188 -0.26 2.09 -17.22
C SER A 188 0.42 1.39 -18.41
N VAL A 189 -0.20 1.43 -19.59
CA VAL A 189 0.45 0.98 -20.84
C VAL A 189 1.73 1.77 -21.18
N ASN A 190 1.93 2.94 -20.55
CA ASN A 190 3.11 3.78 -20.72
C ASN A 190 4.13 3.61 -19.57
N THR A 191 4.08 2.49 -18.81
CA THR A 191 4.96 2.31 -17.63
C THR A 191 6.45 2.37 -18.00
N ASP A 192 6.87 1.82 -19.14
CA ASP A 192 8.26 1.93 -19.63
C ASP A 192 8.68 3.38 -19.88
N LYS A 193 7.81 4.16 -20.54
CA LYS A 193 8.05 5.59 -20.78
C LYS A 193 8.15 6.37 -19.48
N GLN A 194 7.22 6.14 -18.55
CA GLN A 194 7.23 6.79 -17.23
C GLN A 194 8.48 6.43 -16.41
N LEU A 195 8.95 5.18 -16.53
CA LEU A 195 10.19 4.73 -15.89
C LEU A 195 11.42 5.44 -16.48
N ALA A 196 11.49 5.59 -17.81
CA ALA A 196 12.56 6.32 -18.48
C ALA A 196 12.55 7.81 -18.09
N GLU A 197 11.38 8.46 -18.07
CA GLU A 197 11.21 9.85 -17.64
C GLU A 197 11.61 10.05 -16.17
N LEU A 198 11.24 9.13 -15.28
CA LEU A 198 11.63 9.17 -13.87
C LEU A 198 13.16 9.07 -13.71
N LYS A 199 13.81 8.14 -14.42
CA LYS A 199 15.27 8.00 -14.41
C LYS A 199 15.96 9.26 -14.94
N ALA A 200 15.49 9.81 -16.07
CA ALA A 200 16.03 11.04 -16.64
C ALA A 200 15.87 12.23 -15.69
N ARG A 201 14.73 12.33 -14.99
CA ARG A 201 14.49 13.35 -13.98
C ARG A 201 15.45 13.20 -12.80
N LEU A 202 15.60 12.01 -12.23
CA LEU A 202 16.54 11.77 -11.14
C LEU A 202 17.99 12.08 -11.54
N ALA A 203 18.37 11.77 -12.78
CA ALA A 203 19.70 12.07 -13.32
C ALA A 203 20.00 13.58 -13.46
N THR A 204 19.01 14.47 -13.34
CA THR A 204 19.27 15.92 -13.28
C THR A 204 19.76 16.38 -11.90
N ASP A 205 19.66 15.52 -10.88
CA ASP A 205 20.22 15.81 -9.56
C ASP A 205 21.75 15.62 -9.62
N PRO A 206 22.57 16.62 -9.26
CA PRO A 206 24.02 16.49 -9.26
C PRO A 206 24.51 15.38 -8.32
N GLU A 207 23.71 15.01 -7.31
CA GLU A 207 24.01 13.94 -6.38
C GLU A 207 23.50 12.57 -6.85
N TRP A 208 23.05 12.41 -8.10
CA TRP A 208 22.63 11.10 -8.63
C TRP A 208 23.79 10.13 -8.79
N HIS A 209 24.98 10.61 -9.17
CA HIS A 209 26.19 9.80 -9.38
C HIS A 209 25.94 8.54 -10.22
N ASP A 210 25.20 8.67 -11.32
CA ASP A 210 24.75 7.55 -12.18
C ASP A 210 24.00 6.42 -11.43
N GLY A 211 23.38 6.75 -10.30
CA GLY A 211 22.71 5.82 -9.41
C GLY A 211 23.59 5.27 -8.28
N GLY A 212 24.90 5.52 -8.31
CA GLY A 212 25.87 5.13 -7.29
C GLY A 212 26.08 6.21 -6.21
N TYR A 213 24.99 6.73 -5.64
CA TYR A 213 25.03 7.79 -4.62
C TYR A 213 25.07 7.26 -3.18
N HIS A 214 24.89 5.95 -2.95
CA HIS A 214 25.00 5.37 -1.61
C HIS A 214 26.42 5.54 -1.06
N GLY A 215 26.53 5.99 0.20
CA GLY A 215 27.81 6.41 0.79
C GLY A 215 28.25 7.84 0.43
N LYS A 216 27.45 8.58 -0.36
CA LYS A 216 27.66 9.98 -0.73
C LYS A 216 26.47 10.85 -0.27
N ALA A 217 26.41 12.10 -0.74
CA ALA A 217 25.21 12.91 -0.56
C ALA A 217 24.04 12.30 -1.35
N ALA A 218 22.84 12.33 -0.76
CA ALA A 218 21.63 11.77 -1.36
C ALA A 218 20.92 12.80 -2.26
N CYS A 219 20.22 12.31 -3.29
CA CYS A 219 19.50 13.09 -4.32
C CYS A 219 18.23 13.77 -3.79
N LYS A 220 18.34 14.54 -2.70
CA LYS A 220 17.18 15.06 -1.95
C LYS A 220 16.47 16.19 -2.68
N THR A 221 17.17 16.97 -3.50
CA THR A 221 16.62 18.16 -4.17
C THR A 221 15.58 17.74 -5.20
N VAL A 222 15.98 16.92 -6.18
CA VAL A 222 15.05 16.45 -7.22
C VAL A 222 13.97 15.54 -6.61
N LEU A 223 14.34 14.71 -5.63
CA LEU A 223 13.37 13.84 -4.95
C LEU A 223 12.28 14.64 -4.20
N THR A 224 12.63 15.79 -3.62
CA THR A 224 11.66 16.70 -3.01
C THR A 224 10.71 17.27 -4.06
N GLU A 225 11.20 17.74 -5.20
CA GLU A 225 10.33 18.28 -6.27
C GLU A 225 9.40 17.21 -6.84
N ILE A 226 9.91 15.99 -7.11
CA ILE A 226 9.08 14.84 -7.51
C ILE A 226 7.98 14.60 -6.47
N ARG A 227 8.29 14.71 -5.18
CA ARG A 227 7.31 14.50 -4.11
C ARG A 227 6.28 15.61 -4.03
N VAL A 228 6.65 16.88 -4.22
CA VAL A 228 5.72 18.02 -4.31
C VAL A 228 4.71 17.78 -5.44
N GLU A 229 5.21 17.47 -6.64
CA GLU A 229 4.39 17.18 -7.82
C GLU A 229 3.45 15.98 -7.57
N THR A 230 3.96 14.93 -6.92
CA THR A 230 3.18 13.75 -6.55
C THR A 230 2.04 14.09 -5.58
N LEU A 231 2.34 14.84 -4.51
CA LEU A 231 1.34 15.23 -3.51
C LEU A 231 0.23 16.09 -4.13
N LYS A 232 0.59 17.06 -4.99
CA LYS A 232 -0.37 17.87 -5.74
C LYS A 232 -1.26 17.01 -6.63
N ARG A 233 -0.67 16.10 -7.41
CA ARG A 233 -1.41 15.16 -8.25
C ARG A 233 -2.32 14.24 -7.44
N TYR A 234 -1.97 13.95 -6.18
CA TYR A 234 -2.79 13.15 -5.28
C TYR A 234 -3.93 13.94 -4.61
N GLY A 235 -4.02 15.26 -4.79
CA GLY A 235 -5.08 16.09 -4.21
C GLY A 235 -4.75 16.67 -2.83
N ILE A 236 -3.47 16.78 -2.45
CA ILE A 236 -3.07 17.36 -1.15
C ILE A 236 -3.60 18.80 -0.94
N GLU A 237 -3.80 19.56 -2.01
CA GLU A 237 -4.30 20.93 -1.90
C GLU A 237 -5.71 20.95 -1.34
N ALA A 238 -6.61 20.08 -1.82
CA ALA A 238 -7.96 19.94 -1.30
C ALA A 238 -7.95 19.48 0.17
N ASN A 239 -7.02 18.59 0.56
CA ASN A 239 -6.81 18.19 1.96
C ASN A 239 -6.51 19.39 2.86
N LEU A 240 -5.58 20.25 2.42
CA LEU A 240 -5.03 21.31 3.25
C LEU A 240 -5.81 22.63 3.18
N THR A 241 -6.72 22.79 2.20
CA THR A 241 -7.38 24.08 1.92
C THR A 241 -8.13 24.65 3.12
N SER A 242 -8.82 23.82 3.90
CA SER A 242 -9.58 24.28 5.08
C SER A 242 -8.67 24.74 6.22
N ARG A 243 -7.53 24.09 6.40
CA ARG A 243 -6.54 24.40 7.46
C ARG A 243 -5.58 25.52 7.07
N TYR A 244 -5.28 25.64 5.78
CA TYR A 244 -4.37 26.61 5.19
C TYR A 244 -5.04 27.27 3.97
N PRO A 245 -5.91 28.28 4.19
CA PRO A 245 -6.64 28.95 3.12
C PRO A 245 -5.71 29.73 2.18
N ASP A 246 -4.67 30.35 2.73
CA ASP A 246 -3.66 31.10 1.96
C ASP A 246 -2.84 30.15 1.06
N PRO A 247 -2.82 30.38 -0.27
CA PRO A 247 -2.08 29.52 -1.20
C PRO A 247 -0.57 29.47 -0.93
N ALA A 248 0.06 30.56 -0.46
CA ALA A 248 1.49 30.58 -0.23
C ALA A 248 1.88 29.76 1.02
N GLU A 249 1.12 29.91 2.12
CA GLU A 249 1.28 29.06 3.31
C GLU A 249 1.04 27.58 2.98
N ARG A 250 0.00 27.27 2.20
CA ARG A 250 -0.30 25.90 1.78
C ARG A 250 0.83 25.30 0.94
N GLU A 251 1.41 26.05 0.00
CA GLU A 251 2.57 25.62 -0.79
C GLU A 251 3.77 25.33 0.12
N ALA A 252 4.04 26.18 1.11
CA ALA A 252 5.12 25.96 2.07
C ALA A 252 4.93 24.67 2.88
N VAL A 253 3.70 24.38 3.32
CA VAL A 253 3.37 23.12 4.02
C VAL A 253 3.59 21.90 3.12
N ILE A 254 3.15 21.95 1.86
CA ILE A 254 3.35 20.85 0.90
C ILE A 254 4.84 20.59 0.68
N ARG A 255 5.63 21.65 0.49
CA ARG A 255 7.09 21.55 0.32
C ARG A 255 7.77 20.99 1.57
N GLN A 256 7.35 21.41 2.76
CA GLN A 256 7.88 20.87 4.01
C GLN A 256 7.58 19.38 4.17
N GLN A 257 6.35 18.94 3.86
CA GLN A 257 5.98 17.52 3.89
C GLN A 257 6.79 16.70 2.87
N ALA A 258 6.96 17.24 1.66
CA ALA A 258 7.76 16.62 0.62
C ALA A 258 9.24 16.46 1.03
N ALA A 259 9.84 17.52 1.59
CA ALA A 259 11.21 17.51 2.08
C ALA A 259 11.37 16.53 3.26
N ASN A 260 10.40 16.45 4.16
CA ASN A 260 10.40 15.48 5.26
C ASN A 260 10.41 14.04 4.74
N TRP A 261 9.57 13.74 3.74
CA TRP A 261 9.54 12.43 3.10
C TRP A 261 10.87 12.12 2.38
N ALA A 262 11.41 13.07 1.62
CA ALA A 262 12.64 12.88 0.85
C ALA A 262 13.88 12.64 1.73
N ARG A 263 13.86 13.01 3.02
CA ARG A 263 14.97 12.69 3.95
C ARG A 263 15.12 11.19 4.23
N ASN A 264 14.02 10.44 4.16
CA ASN A 264 13.97 9.03 4.55
C ASN A 264 13.69 8.12 3.36
N TRP A 265 13.60 8.67 2.15
CA TRP A 265 13.26 7.92 0.95
C TRP A 265 14.47 7.74 0.04
N ASP A 266 14.71 6.50 -0.39
CA ASP A 266 15.72 6.17 -1.39
C ASP A 266 15.17 6.37 -2.82
N ALA A 267 15.91 7.10 -3.66
CA ALA A 267 15.45 7.43 -5.01
C ALA A 267 15.29 6.20 -5.91
N HIS A 268 16.13 5.17 -5.77
CA HIS A 268 15.97 3.92 -6.52
C HIS A 268 14.70 3.17 -6.15
N SER A 269 14.17 3.30 -4.93
CA SER A 269 12.88 2.69 -4.58
C SER A 269 11.72 3.16 -5.48
N LEU A 270 11.74 4.40 -5.98
CA LEU A 270 10.75 4.82 -7.00
C LEU A 270 10.94 4.04 -8.31
N ILE A 271 12.19 3.87 -8.75
CA ILE A 271 12.52 3.14 -9.97
C ILE A 271 12.13 1.66 -9.84
N ILE A 272 12.49 1.03 -8.72
CA ILE A 272 12.27 -0.40 -8.43
C ILE A 272 10.76 -0.69 -8.44
N LEU A 273 9.97 0.05 -7.65
CA LEU A 273 8.53 -0.17 -7.55
C LEU A 273 7.81 0.18 -8.86
N ARG A 274 8.25 1.20 -9.61
CA ARG A 274 7.69 1.49 -10.94
C ARG A 274 7.97 0.35 -11.92
N ARG A 275 9.20 -0.17 -11.93
CA ARG A 275 9.63 -1.27 -12.79
C ARG A 275 8.89 -2.56 -12.47
N ALA A 276 8.57 -2.80 -11.20
CA ALA A 276 7.82 -3.98 -10.75
C ALA A 276 6.39 -4.07 -11.33
N LEU A 277 5.87 -2.98 -11.90
CA LEU A 277 4.57 -2.92 -12.57
C LEU A 277 4.66 -3.09 -14.10
N LEU A 278 5.84 -3.30 -14.68
CA LEU A 278 5.96 -3.55 -16.11
C LEU A 278 5.17 -4.81 -16.49
N GLY A 279 4.22 -4.64 -17.41
CA GLY A 279 3.32 -5.70 -17.85
C GLY A 279 2.27 -6.13 -16.83
N PHE A 280 2.12 -5.43 -15.70
CA PHE A 280 1.11 -5.81 -14.70
C PHE A 280 -0.31 -5.60 -15.24
N ASP A 281 -1.04 -6.70 -15.39
CA ASP A 281 -2.45 -6.74 -15.75
C ASP A 281 -3.07 -8.06 -15.25
N THR A 282 -3.99 -7.98 -14.29
CA THR A 282 -4.66 -9.17 -13.74
C THR A 282 -5.98 -9.49 -14.43
N ARG A 283 -6.44 -8.66 -15.37
CA ARG A 283 -7.74 -8.85 -16.05
C ARG A 283 -7.85 -10.19 -16.78
N PRO A 284 -6.81 -10.71 -17.47
CA PRO A 284 -6.88 -12.02 -18.11
C PRO A 284 -7.19 -13.16 -17.13
N ASP A 285 -6.80 -13.00 -15.87
CA ASP A 285 -6.89 -14.05 -14.84
C ASP A 285 -8.08 -13.88 -13.89
N PHE A 286 -9.03 -12.98 -14.17
CA PHE A 286 -10.18 -12.75 -13.29
C PHE A 286 -11.00 -14.01 -12.97
N ALA A 287 -11.07 -14.96 -13.91
CA ALA A 287 -11.75 -16.24 -13.68
C ALA A 287 -11.11 -17.12 -12.58
N THR A 288 -9.87 -16.80 -12.17
CA THR A 288 -9.19 -17.47 -11.05
C THR A 288 -9.62 -16.91 -9.69
N ILE A 289 -10.12 -15.66 -9.64
CA ILE A 289 -10.45 -14.96 -8.40
C ILE A 289 -11.67 -15.60 -7.74
N LYS A 290 -11.49 -16.12 -6.53
CA LYS A 290 -12.58 -16.66 -5.69
C LYS A 290 -13.06 -15.67 -4.62
N ALA A 291 -12.22 -14.71 -4.27
CA ALA A 291 -12.51 -13.70 -3.27
C ALA A 291 -13.60 -12.72 -3.72
N ARG A 292 -14.42 -12.24 -2.78
CA ARG A 292 -15.36 -11.13 -3.02
C ARG A 292 -14.57 -9.83 -3.23
N VAL A 293 -15.03 -8.95 -4.11
CA VAL A 293 -14.35 -7.69 -4.41
C VAL A 293 -15.20 -6.50 -3.98
N LEU A 294 -14.70 -5.67 -3.06
CA LEU A 294 -15.19 -4.31 -2.86
C LEU A 294 -14.23 -3.33 -3.54
N TYR A 295 -14.59 -2.90 -4.74
CA TYR A 295 -13.80 -1.95 -5.51
C TYR A 295 -14.23 -0.53 -5.18
N VAL A 296 -13.29 0.27 -4.68
CA VAL A 296 -13.57 1.63 -4.21
C VAL A 296 -12.78 2.62 -5.03
N LEU A 297 -13.43 3.63 -5.61
CA LEU A 297 -12.77 4.76 -6.25
C LEU A 297 -13.26 6.08 -5.66
N CYS A 298 -12.56 7.17 -5.93
CA CYS A 298 -12.97 8.51 -5.52
C CYS A 298 -13.41 9.34 -6.73
N ARG A 299 -14.51 10.07 -6.57
CA ARG A 299 -15.12 10.90 -7.63
C ARG A 299 -14.11 11.78 -8.36
N SER A 300 -13.20 12.42 -7.61
CA SER A 300 -12.21 13.36 -8.17
C SER A 300 -10.82 12.77 -8.42
N ASP A 301 -10.64 11.44 -8.36
CA ASP A 301 -9.33 10.82 -8.59
C ASP A 301 -8.86 10.99 -10.05
N ALA A 302 -7.76 11.73 -10.25
CA ALA A 302 -7.16 11.97 -11.56
C ALA A 302 -6.27 10.82 -12.06
N LEU A 303 -5.83 9.91 -11.18
CA LEU A 303 -5.01 8.75 -11.52
C LEU A 303 -5.87 7.55 -11.90
N PHE A 304 -6.94 7.30 -11.13
CA PHE A 304 -7.86 6.20 -11.31
C PHE A 304 -9.30 6.71 -11.39
N PRO A 305 -9.65 7.38 -12.50
CA PRO A 305 -10.93 8.07 -12.60
C PRO A 305 -12.10 7.08 -12.55
N PRO A 306 -13.21 7.39 -11.84
CA PRO A 306 -14.37 6.51 -11.69
C PRO A 306 -14.92 5.89 -12.97
N LYS A 307 -14.73 6.55 -14.12
CA LYS A 307 -15.12 6.06 -15.44
C LYS A 307 -14.57 4.67 -15.79
N ILE A 308 -13.51 4.20 -15.12
CA ILE A 308 -12.97 2.84 -15.32
C ILE A 308 -13.82 1.76 -14.62
N ALA A 309 -14.60 2.11 -13.59
CA ALA A 309 -15.30 1.15 -12.75
C ALA A 309 -16.33 0.28 -13.49
N PRO A 310 -17.18 0.79 -14.39
CA PRO A 310 -18.13 -0.05 -15.10
C PRO A 310 -17.46 -1.19 -15.88
N GLY A 311 -16.32 -0.92 -16.53
CA GLY A 311 -15.55 -1.92 -17.26
C GLY A 311 -14.92 -2.97 -16.33
N VAL A 312 -14.33 -2.54 -15.22
CA VAL A 312 -13.74 -3.44 -14.21
C VAL A 312 -14.80 -4.35 -13.59
N ILE A 313 -15.90 -3.78 -13.12
CA ILE A 313 -16.98 -4.51 -12.46
C ILE A 313 -17.67 -5.47 -13.44
N GLY A 314 -17.89 -5.04 -14.69
CA GLY A 314 -18.43 -5.89 -15.74
C GLY A 314 -17.54 -7.10 -16.00
N ALA A 315 -16.22 -6.90 -16.16
CA ALA A 315 -15.27 -7.98 -16.40
C ALA A 315 -15.19 -8.98 -15.22
N LEU A 316 -15.18 -8.48 -13.98
CA LEU A 316 -15.22 -9.34 -12.78
C LEU A 316 -16.51 -10.16 -12.72
N ARG A 317 -17.67 -9.53 -12.90
CA ARG A 317 -18.97 -10.24 -12.84
C ARG A 317 -19.15 -11.24 -13.98
N ASN A 318 -18.66 -10.92 -15.18
CA ASN A 318 -18.70 -11.83 -16.34
C ASN A 318 -17.88 -13.10 -16.14
N THR A 319 -16.91 -13.09 -15.20
CA THR A 319 -16.11 -14.25 -14.82
C THR A 319 -16.61 -14.94 -13.55
N GLY A 320 -17.78 -14.53 -13.04
CA GLY A 320 -18.42 -15.12 -11.85
C GLY A 320 -17.95 -14.53 -10.51
N VAL A 321 -17.10 -13.51 -10.52
CA VAL A 321 -16.61 -12.87 -9.29
C VAL A 321 -17.71 -12.00 -8.67
N GLU A 322 -17.98 -12.20 -7.38
CA GLU A 322 -18.87 -11.32 -6.62
C GLU A 322 -18.20 -9.96 -6.38
N ALA A 323 -18.57 -8.95 -7.16
CA ALA A 323 -17.98 -7.62 -7.11
C ALA A 323 -19.02 -6.52 -6.82
N ARG A 324 -18.69 -5.64 -5.86
CA ARG A 324 -19.40 -4.40 -5.53
C ARG A 324 -18.49 -3.19 -5.81
N TYR A 325 -19.08 -2.13 -6.36
CA TYR A 325 -18.44 -0.84 -6.53
C TYR A 325 -18.95 0.16 -5.49
N PHE A 326 -18.06 0.99 -4.96
CA PHE A 326 -18.41 2.15 -4.18
C PHE A 326 -17.59 3.37 -4.62
N GLU A 327 -18.23 4.53 -4.68
CA GLU A 327 -17.58 5.78 -5.04
C GLU A 327 -17.54 6.70 -3.82
N ILE A 328 -16.33 7.10 -3.41
CA ILE A 328 -16.11 8.11 -2.38
C ILE A 328 -16.40 9.48 -3.00
N ASP A 329 -17.45 10.14 -2.54
CA ASP A 329 -17.74 11.52 -2.88
C ASP A 329 -16.82 12.48 -2.12
N SER A 330 -15.66 12.78 -2.71
CA SER A 330 -14.67 13.69 -2.16
C SER A 330 -13.95 14.43 -3.28
N ASP A 331 -13.51 15.65 -2.98
CA ASP A 331 -12.64 16.44 -3.84
C ASP A 331 -11.15 16.18 -3.55
N MET A 332 -10.82 15.39 -2.53
CA MET A 332 -9.44 15.04 -2.15
C MET A 332 -8.76 14.04 -3.09
N GLY A 333 -9.46 13.59 -4.13
CA GLY A 333 -8.93 12.78 -5.21
C GLY A 333 -8.27 11.50 -4.73
N HIS A 334 -7.07 11.24 -5.22
CA HIS A 334 -6.34 10.01 -4.94
C HIS A 334 -6.03 9.80 -3.45
N SER A 335 -5.85 10.90 -2.70
CA SER A 335 -5.54 10.85 -1.26
C SER A 335 -6.73 10.48 -0.39
N SER A 336 -7.96 10.46 -0.93
CA SER A 336 -9.20 10.34 -0.16
C SER A 336 -9.29 9.14 0.78
N SER A 337 -8.72 7.98 0.44
CA SER A 337 -8.95 6.71 1.16
C SER A 337 -8.78 6.79 2.69
N GLY A 338 -7.74 7.48 3.17
CA GLY A 338 -7.47 7.65 4.60
C GLY A 338 -8.20 8.84 5.22
N PRO A 339 -7.91 10.09 4.81
CA PRO A 339 -8.51 11.29 5.39
C PRO A 339 -10.05 11.33 5.31
N GLU A 340 -10.64 10.74 4.27
CA GLU A 340 -12.09 10.69 4.05
C GLU A 340 -12.69 9.34 4.44
N HIS A 341 -12.02 8.62 5.35
CA HIS A 341 -12.45 7.30 5.80
C HIS A 341 -13.91 7.26 6.24
N ALA A 342 -14.41 8.31 6.90
CA ALA A 342 -15.77 8.38 7.39
C ALA A 342 -16.82 8.22 6.26
N LYS A 343 -16.52 8.67 5.03
CA LYS A 343 -17.43 8.60 3.89
C LYS A 343 -17.65 7.19 3.36
N TRP A 344 -16.74 6.25 3.65
CA TRP A 344 -16.80 4.89 3.13
C TRP A 344 -16.67 3.79 4.19
N SER A 345 -16.38 4.17 5.44
CA SER A 345 -16.38 3.28 6.62
C SER A 345 -17.65 2.44 6.76
N PRO A 346 -18.88 2.99 6.57
CA PRO A 346 -20.10 2.17 6.67
C PRO A 346 -20.15 1.04 5.64
N VAL A 347 -19.74 1.32 4.40
CA VAL A 347 -19.74 0.34 3.31
C VAL A 347 -18.67 -0.72 3.52
N LEU A 348 -17.49 -0.33 4.00
CA LEU A 348 -16.44 -1.29 4.36
C LEU A 348 -16.90 -2.23 5.49
N ARG A 349 -17.52 -1.68 6.53
CA ARG A 349 -18.05 -2.46 7.66
C ARG A 349 -19.15 -3.42 7.22
N GLU A 350 -20.09 -2.94 6.40
CA GLU A 350 -21.17 -3.76 5.83
C GLU A 350 -20.61 -4.93 5.00
N PHE A 351 -19.59 -4.65 4.18
CA PHE A 351 -18.97 -5.65 3.31
C PHE A 351 -18.20 -6.73 4.08
N LEU A 352 -17.40 -6.32 5.07
CA LEU A 352 -16.59 -7.25 5.87
C LEU A 352 -17.39 -7.96 6.97
N GLY A 353 -18.48 -7.36 7.47
CA GLY A 353 -19.25 -7.85 8.62
C GLY A 353 -19.61 -9.34 8.57
N PRO A 354 -20.19 -9.86 7.46
CA PRO A 354 -20.49 -11.28 7.32
C PRO A 354 -19.24 -12.18 7.37
N LEU A 355 -18.11 -11.71 6.84
CA LEU A 355 -16.84 -12.46 6.81
C LEU A 355 -16.26 -12.56 8.23
N VAL A 356 -16.21 -11.44 8.95
CA VAL A 356 -15.76 -11.39 10.36
C VAL A 356 -16.64 -12.27 11.25
N ALA A 357 -17.96 -12.27 11.04
CA ALA A 357 -18.90 -13.09 11.81
C ALA A 357 -18.76 -14.61 11.57
N ARG A 358 -18.13 -15.04 10.47
CA ARG A 358 -17.82 -16.47 10.24
C ARG A 358 -16.62 -16.90 11.06
N VAL A 359 -15.59 -16.06 11.14
CA VAL A 359 -14.38 -16.36 11.91
C VAL A 359 -14.68 -16.53 13.40
N ASN A 360 -15.55 -15.68 13.96
CA ASN A 360 -15.93 -15.76 15.37
C ASN A 360 -16.83 -16.95 15.73
N ARG A 361 -17.45 -17.61 14.74
CA ARG A 361 -18.29 -18.81 14.96
C ARG A 361 -17.49 -20.12 14.99
N GLY A 362 -16.22 -20.09 14.61
CA GLY A 362 -15.30 -21.22 14.69
C GLY A 362 -14.36 -21.20 15.90
N GLN A 363 -14.54 -20.23 16.82
CA GLN A 363 -13.77 -20.11 18.07
C GLN A 363 -14.45 -20.84 19.23
#